data_AF-A0A0Q0AKA8-F1
#
_entry.id   AF-A0A0Q0AKA8-F1
#
_cell.length_a   1.000
_cell.length_b   1.000
_cell.length_c   1.000
_cell.angle_alpha   90.00
_cell.angle_beta   90.00
_cell.angle_gamma   90.00
#
_symmetry.space_group_name_H-M   'P 1'
#
loop_
_entity.id
_entity.type
_entity.pdbx_description
1 polymer ?
#
loop_
_entity_poly.entity_id
_entity_poly.type
_entity_poly.pdbx_seq_one_letter_code
_entity_poly.pdbx_strand_id
1 'polypeptide(L)' 'MIKSLGEQHATPDINDVSFDERLGLMVDREVTEREDARITTRLKAARLRHNACLEDIDYRSPRGLDKAMILQLGSGCVMA' A
#
# COMPACT_ATOMS: atom_id res chain seq x y z
N MET A 1 0.68 4.46 14.34
CA MET A 1 1.63 4.76 15.43
C MET A 1 1.06 4.47 16.82
N ILE A 2 -0.04 5.10 17.27
CA ILE A 2 -0.63 4.79 18.60
C ILE A 2 -1.06 3.32 18.69
N LYS A 3 -1.62 2.78 17.60
CA LYS A 3 -2.02 1.38 17.50
C LYS A 3 -0.82 0.43 17.61
N SER A 4 0.26 0.70 16.88
CA SER A 4 1.48 -0.13 16.90
C SER A 4 2.19 -0.08 18.25
N LEU A 5 2.14 1.06 18.96
CA LEU A 5 2.65 1.15 20.34
C LEU A 5 1.85 0.26 21.31
N GLY A 6 0.52 0.25 21.20
CA GLY A 6 -0.33 -0.65 21.99
C GLY A 6 -0.05 -2.13 21.71
N GLU A 7 0.22 -2.48 20.45
CA GLU A 7 0.61 -3.83 20.03
C GLU A 7 1.97 -4.24 20.62
N GLN A 8 2.95 -3.34 20.67
CA GLN A 8 4.24 -3.61 21.31
C GLN A 8 4.10 -3.87 22.81
N HIS A 9 3.26 -3.10 23.51
CA HIS A 9 3.00 -3.32 24.93
C HIS A 9 2.33 -4.66 25.23
N ALA A 10 1.59 -5.21 24.26
CA ALA A 10 0.96 -6.52 24.36
C ALA A 10 1.87 -7.68 23.90
N THR A 11 3.04 -7.37 23.33
CA THR A 11 3.98 -8.37 22.83
C THR A 11 4.88 -8.83 23.98
N PRO A 12 4.84 -10.13 24.37
CA PRO A 12 5.79 -10.65 25.35
C PRO A 12 7.22 -10.55 24.78
N ASP A 13 8.20 -10.37 25.66
CA ASP A 13 9.63 -10.31 25.29
C ASP A 13 10.01 -9.17 24.33
N ILE A 14 9.14 -8.17 24.14
CA ILE A 14 9.40 -7.00 23.30
C ILE A 14 10.63 -6.19 23.77
N ASN A 15 11.02 -6.35 25.04
CA ASN A 15 12.21 -5.73 25.63
C ASN A 15 13.52 -6.41 25.22
N ASP A 16 13.48 -7.63 24.69
CA ASP A 16 14.65 -8.33 24.16
C ASP A 16 15.08 -7.77 22.79
N VAL A 17 14.16 -7.08 22.11
CA VAL A 17 14.41 -6.29 20.91
C VAL A 17 14.97 -4.94 21.33
N SER A 18 15.92 -4.37 20.58
CA SER A 18 16.42 -3.02 20.91
C SER A 18 15.34 -1.95 20.69
N PHE A 19 15.50 -0.80 21.35
CA PHE A 19 14.57 0.32 21.12
C PHE A 19 14.51 0.75 19.66
N ASP A 20 15.67 0.82 18.99
CA ASP A 20 15.76 1.27 17.60
C ASP A 20 15.04 0.31 16.64
N GLU A 21 15.16 -1.00 16.87
CA GLU A 21 14.43 -2.01 16.10
C GLU A 21 12.92 -1.93 16.33
N ARG A 22 12.49 -1.76 17.59
CA ARG A 22 11.08 -1.53 17.92
C ARG A 22 10.54 -0.28 17.24
N LEU A 23 11.30 0.81 17.26
CA LEU A 23 10.92 2.06 16.63
C LEU A 23 10.84 1.89 15.10
N GLY A 24 11.80 1.20 14.50
CA GLY A 24 11.78 0.84 13.07
C GLY A 24 10.49 0.11 12.68
N LEU A 25 10.12 -0.93 13.43
CA LEU A 25 8.87 -1.68 13.22
C LEU A 25 7.62 -0.80 13.34
N MET A 26 7.60 0.15 14.28
CA MET A 26 6.48 1.10 14.40
C MET A 26 6.40 2.06 13.22
N VAL A 27 7.54 2.51 12.71
CA VAL A 27 7.64 3.42 11.56
C VAL A 27 7.19 2.71 10.29
N ASP A 28 7.69 1.51 10.01
CA ASP A 28 7.30 0.71 8.84
C ASP A 28 5.79 0.48 8.80
N ARG A 29 5.22 0.18 9.96
CA ARG A 29 3.78 0.03 10.09
C ARG A 29 3.02 1.33 9.84
N GLU A 30 3.47 2.44 10.40
CA GLU A 30 2.85 3.75 10.15
C GLU A 30 2.91 4.14 8.67
N VAL A 31 4.04 3.90 8.00
CA VAL A 31 4.20 4.15 6.57
C VAL A 31 3.21 3.31 5.76
N THR A 32 3.10 2.02 6.08
CA THR A 32 2.12 1.12 5.45
C THR A 32 0.68 1.60 5.66
N GLU A 33 0.30 1.91 6.91
CA GLU A 33 -1.05 2.39 7.25
C GLU A 33 -1.38 3.71 6.52
N ARG A 34 -0.40 4.61 6.34
CA ARG A 34 -0.58 5.86 5.58
C ARG A 34 -0.77 5.63 4.09
N GLU A 35 0.03 4.75 3.47
CA GLU A 35 -0.15 4.42 2.05
C GLU A 35 -1.48 3.72 1.81
N ASP A 36 -1.90 2.80 2.68
CA ASP A 36 -3.22 2.16 2.61
C ASP A 36 -4.35 3.20 2.74
N ALA A 37 -4.25 4.13 3.70
CA ALA A 37 -5.21 5.21 3.85
C ALA A 37 -5.27 6.11 2.61
N ARG A 38 -4.12 6.39 1.98
CA ARG A 38 -4.02 7.17 0.75
C ARG A 38 -4.65 6.45 -0.44
N ILE A 39 -4.38 5.16 -0.62
CA ILE A 39 -4.99 4.33 -1.68
C ILE A 39 -6.50 4.24 -1.47
N THR A 40 -6.95 3.89 -0.27
CA THR A 40 -8.39 3.78 0.03
C THR A 40 -9.13 5.09 -0.19
N THR A 41 -8.52 6.23 0.15
CA THR A 41 -9.10 7.57 -0.10
C THR A 41 -9.22 7.84 -1.60
N ARG A 42 -8.18 7.52 -2.39
CA ARG A 42 -8.21 7.66 -3.85
C ARG A 42 -9.26 6.77 -4.50
N LEU A 43 -9.38 5.52 -4.07
CA LEU A 43 -10.40 4.58 -4.57
C LEU A 43 -11.82 5.11 -4.27
N LYS A 44 -12.05 5.61 -3.05
CA LYS A 44 -13.33 6.25 -2.69
C LYS A 44 -13.63 7.46 -3.56
N ALA A 45 -12.63 8.31 -3.82
CA ALA A 45 -12.77 9.48 -4.68
C ALA A 45 -13.05 9.12 -6.15
N ALA A 46 -12.43 8.05 -6.66
CA ALA A 46 -12.59 7.59 -8.04
C ALA A 46 -14.00 7.04 -8.35
N ARG A 47 -14.78 6.65 -7.33
CA ARG A 47 -16.17 6.15 -7.45
C ARG A 47 -16.33 5.12 -8.57
N LEU A 48 -15.39 4.18 -8.64
CA LEU A 48 -15.41 3.15 -9.68
C LEU A 48 -16.67 2.28 -9.52
N ARG A 49 -17.40 2.09 -10.62
CA ARG A 49 -18.61 1.24 -10.66
C ARG A 49 -18.31 -0.24 -10.48
N HIS A 50 -17.08 -0.64 -10.78
CA HIS A 50 -16.60 -2.02 -10.69
C HIS A 50 -15.35 -2.04 -9.82
N ASN A 51 -15.16 -3.11 -9.05
CA ASN A 51 -13.88 -3.42 -8.44
C ASN A 51 -12.93 -3.82 -9.58
N ALA A 52 -12.16 -2.85 -10.07
CA ALA A 52 -11.22 -3.05 -11.15
C ALA A 52 -9.80 -3.11 -10.58
N CYS A 53 -9.12 -4.21 -10.86
CA CYS A 53 -7.74 -4.47 -10.45
C CYS A 53 -6.85 -4.56 -11.70
N LEU A 54 -5.57 -4.20 -11.59
CA LEU A 54 -4.64 -4.24 -12.73
C LEU A 54 -4.35 -5.68 -13.17
N GLU A 55 -4.47 -6.63 -12.23
CA GLU A 55 -4.32 -8.07 -12.40
C GLU A 55 -5.38 -8.67 -13.34
N ASP A 56 -6.56 -8.04 -13.42
CA ASP A 56 -7.69 -8.52 -14.22
C ASP A 56 -7.62 -8.05 -15.69
N ILE A 57 -6.59 -7.29 -16.07
CA ILE A 57 -6.47 -6.74 -17.43
C ILE A 57 -6.05 -7.84 -18.42
N ASP A 58 -6.91 -8.08 -19.42
CA ASP A 58 -6.58 -8.95 -20.55
C ASP A 58 -5.75 -8.21 -21.62
N TYR A 59 -4.43 -8.37 -21.54
CA TYR A 59 -3.48 -7.84 -22.52
C TYR A 59 -3.47 -8.59 -23.85
N ARG A 60 -4.15 -9.74 -23.97
CA ARG A 60 -4.26 -10.49 -25.24
C ARG A 60 -5.40 -9.97 -26.11
N SER A 61 -6.22 -9.07 -25.59
CA SER A 61 -7.29 -8.46 -26.37
C SER A 61 -6.72 -7.75 -27.61
N PRO A 62 -7.44 -7.79 -28.75
CA PRO A 62 -6.96 -7.19 -30.01
C PRO A 62 -6.88 -5.65 -29.97
N ARG A 63 -7.15 -5.02 -28.82
CA ARG A 63 -7.12 -3.56 -28.64
C ARG A 63 -5.71 -2.98 -28.52
N GLY A 64 -4.67 -3.82 -28.50
CA GLY A 64 -3.28 -3.37 -28.50
C GLY A 64 -2.88 -2.66 -27.20
N LEU A 65 -3.30 -3.17 -26.04
CA LEU A 65 -2.91 -2.63 -24.76
C LEU A 65 -1.44 -2.96 -24.46
N ASP A 66 -0.59 -1.93 -24.39
CA ASP A 66 0.80 -2.10 -23.96
C ASP A 66 0.87 -2.30 -22.43
N LYS A 67 1.32 -3.48 -22.03
CA LYS A 67 1.47 -3.86 -20.63
C LYS A 67 2.45 -2.95 -19.89
N ALA A 68 3.54 -2.52 -20.54
CA ALA A 68 4.52 -1.65 -19.90
C ALA A 68 3.91 -0.28 -19.57
N MET A 69 3.21 0.32 -20.54
CA MET A 69 2.51 1.59 -20.35
C MET A 69 1.43 1.51 -19.26
N ILE A 70 0.61 0.45 -19.23
CA ILE A 70 -0.44 0.29 -18.21
C ILE A 70 0.17 0.18 -16.81
N LEU A 71 1.25 -0.58 -16.63
CA LEU A 71 1.93 -0.70 -15.34
C LEU A 71 2.55 0.64 -14.91
N GLN A 72 3.12 1.41 -15.85
CA GLN A 72 3.65 2.73 -15.56
C GLN A 72 2.54 3.68 -15.07
N LEU A 73 1.41 3.73 -15.77
CA LEU A 73 0.25 4.53 -15.36
C LEU A 73 -0.33 4.08 -14.02
N GLY A 74 -0.43 2.77 -13.79
CA GLY A 74 -0.96 2.16 -12.57
C GLY A 74 -0.11 2.45 -11.32
N SER A 75 1.20 2.64 -11.49
CA SER A 75 2.11 3.01 -10.39
C SER A 75 1.84 4.40 -9.82
N GLY A 76 1.06 5.24 -10.52
CA GLY A 76 0.84 6.64 -10.16
C GLY A 76 2.11 7.50 -10.28
N CYS A 77 3.22 6.93 -10.76
CA CYS A 77 4.47 7.61 -11.06
C CYS A 77 4.45 8.03 -12.53
N VAL A 78 3.65 9.05 -12.84
CA VAL A 78 3.87 9.79 -14.08
C VAL A 78 5.07 10.69 -13.80
N MET A 79 6.23 10.33 -14.33
CA MET A 79 7.36 11.25 -14.45
C MET A 79 6.83 12.46 -15.23
N ALA A 80 6.61 13.57 -14.52
CA ALA A 80 6.41 14.88 -15.08
C ALA A 80 7.68 15.69 -14.84
#